data_AF-A0ABD5PNQ7-F1
#
_entry.id   AF-A0ABD5PNQ7-F1
#
_cell.length_a   1.000
_cell.length_b   1.000
_cell.length_c   1.000
_cell.angle_alpha   90.00
_cell.angle_beta   90.00
_cell.angle_gamma   90.00
#
_symmetry.space_group_name_H-M   'P 1'
#
loop_
_entity.id
_entity.type
_entity.pdbx_description
1 polymer ?
#
loop_
_entity_poly.entity_id
_entity_poly.type
_entity_poly.pdbx_seq_one_letter_code
_entity_poly.pdbx_strand_id
1 'polypeptide(L)'
;MTERQPVDVLLEFELPTISGSDVLAELNDHPELAGTPAIVLTHSDEADVVATCYELHANAHVQKPGDPDEFADVVRSLENFWLQFIWLPDAGEDETDRR
;
A
#
# COMPACT_ATOMS: atom_id res chain seq x y z
N MET A 1 -1.81 -9.55 -23.31
CA MET A 1 -1.79 -10.25 -22.01
C MET A 1 -2.14 -9.16 -21.03
N THR A 2 -3.35 -9.13 -20.47
CA THR A 2 -3.73 -8.09 -19.51
C THR A 2 -2.85 -8.27 -18.29
N GLU A 3 -1.89 -7.37 -18.13
CA GLU A 3 -1.08 -7.31 -16.92
C GLU A 3 -2.02 -6.89 -15.79
N ARG A 4 -2.14 -7.75 -14.77
CA ARG A 4 -3.01 -7.47 -13.63
C ARG A 4 -2.44 -6.23 -12.93
N GLN A 5 -3.13 -5.10 -13.04
CA GLN A 5 -2.80 -3.94 -12.22
C GLN A 5 -2.89 -4.35 -10.73
N PRO A 6 -1.93 -3.94 -9.90
CA PRO A 6 -2.00 -4.19 -8.47
C PRO A 6 -3.27 -3.54 -7.94
N VAL A 7 -4.08 -4.35 -7.26
CA VAL A 7 -5.31 -3.89 -6.60
C VAL A 7 -4.98 -2.94 -5.44
N ASP A 8 -3.86 -3.19 -4.74
CA ASP A 8 -3.23 -2.34 -3.72
C ASP A 8 -1.75 -2.73 -3.56
N VAL A 9 -0.91 -1.84 -3.01
CA VAL A 9 0.50 -2.11 -2.68
C VAL A 9 0.73 -2.06 -1.17
N LEU A 10 1.33 -3.11 -0.62
CA LEU A 10 1.92 -3.11 0.72
C LEU A 10 3.44 -2.94 0.58
N LEU A 11 3.97 -1.80 1.04
CA LEU A 11 5.37 -1.41 0.86
C LEU A 11 6.13 -1.44 2.17
N GLU A 12 7.22 -2.21 2.23
CA GLU A 12 8.24 -2.04 3.27
C GLU A 12 9.04 -0.76 3.01
N PHE A 13 9.19 0.11 4.01
CA PHE A 13 9.81 1.42 3.81
C PHE A 13 11.33 1.37 3.97
N GLU A 14 11.80 0.58 4.94
CA GLU A 14 13.22 0.48 5.29
C GLU A 14 13.86 -0.71 4.57
N LEU A 15 13.83 -0.66 3.24
CA LEU A 15 14.41 -1.69 2.39
C LEU A 15 15.94 -1.55 2.32
N PRO A 16 16.70 -2.65 2.31
CA PRO A 16 18.16 -2.62 2.41
C PRO A 16 18.89 -2.16 1.14
N THR A 17 18.21 -1.99 0.01
CA THR A 17 18.84 -1.76 -1.30
C THR A 17 18.19 -0.64 -2.11
N ILE A 18 16.90 -0.40 -1.92
CA ILE A 18 16.13 0.66 -2.58
C ILE A 18 15.41 1.39 -1.46
N SER A 19 15.31 2.72 -1.49
CA SER A 19 14.55 3.44 -0.46
C SER A 19 13.05 3.28 -0.70
N GLY A 20 12.26 3.06 0.35
CA GLY A 20 10.79 3.10 0.26
C GLY A 20 10.28 4.44 -0.29
N SER A 21 10.99 5.55 -0.02
CA SER A 21 10.69 6.86 -0.60
C SER A 21 10.79 6.85 -2.13
N ASP A 22 11.82 6.19 -2.68
CA ASP A 22 12.04 6.13 -4.12
C ASP A 22 10.95 5.29 -4.78
N VAL A 23 10.52 4.21 -4.12
CA VAL A 23 9.41 3.38 -4.59
C VAL A 23 8.09 4.16 -4.61
N LEU A 24 7.78 4.92 -3.55
CA LEU A 24 6.58 5.77 -3.53
C LEU A 24 6.62 6.86 -4.60
N ALA A 25 7.78 7.51 -4.77
CA ALA A 25 7.96 8.53 -5.81
C ALA A 25 7.72 7.94 -7.21
N GLU A 26 8.34 6.81 -7.52
CA GLU A 26 8.18 6.13 -8.82
C GLU A 26 6.73 5.68 -9.06
N LEU A 27 6.05 5.16 -8.02
CA LEU A 27 4.65 4.74 -8.12
C LEU A 27 3.73 5.92 -8.47
N ASN A 28 3.96 7.08 -7.85
CA ASN A 28 3.18 8.29 -8.10
C ASN A 28 3.49 8.95 -9.45
N ASP A 29 4.73 8.86 -9.92
CA ASP A 29 5.14 9.45 -11.19
C ASP A 29 4.76 8.57 -12.39
N HIS A 30 4.47 7.28 -12.16
CA HIS A 30 4.09 6.36 -13.22
C HIS A 30 2.59 6.49 -13.59
N PRO A 31 2.23 6.90 -14.82
CA PRO A 31 0.86 7.25 -15.20
C PRO A 31 -0.18 6.15 -14.95
N GLU A 32 0.22 4.89 -15.10
CA GLU A 32 -0.66 3.73 -14.93
C GLU A 32 -0.74 3.22 -13.48
N LEU A 33 0.16 3.69 -12.60
CA LEU A 33 0.27 3.24 -11.21
C LEU A 33 -0.06 4.33 -10.20
N ALA A 34 -0.07 5.61 -10.59
CA ALA A 34 -0.29 6.75 -9.71
C ALA A 34 -1.63 6.73 -8.94
N GLY A 35 -2.61 5.94 -9.41
CA GLY A 35 -3.88 5.72 -8.72
C GLY A 35 -3.89 4.52 -7.76
N THR A 36 -2.81 3.74 -7.72
CA THR A 36 -2.74 2.52 -6.90
C THR A 36 -2.56 2.90 -5.44
N PRO A 37 -3.44 2.47 -4.52
CA PRO A 37 -3.24 2.76 -3.12
C PRO A 37 -1.98 2.08 -2.58
N ALA A 38 -1.18 2.83 -1.82
CA ALA A 38 0.04 2.37 -1.17
C ALA A 38 -0.09 2.43 0.35
N ILE A 39 0.08 1.28 1.00
CA ILE A 39 0.13 1.13 2.46
C ILE A 39 1.59 0.88 2.81
N VAL A 40 2.17 1.78 3.59
CA VAL A 40 3.53 1.60 4.12
C VAL A 40 3.47 0.75 5.37
N LEU A 41 4.35 -0.25 5.47
CA LEU A 41 4.54 -1.10 6.63
C LEU A 41 6.01 -1.04 7.03
N THR A 42 6.34 -0.48 8.20
CA THR A 42 7.73 -0.31 8.65
C THR A 42 7.84 -0.35 10.17
N HIS A 43 9.02 -0.69 10.70
CA HIS A 43 9.26 -0.68 12.15
C HIS A 43 9.36 0.74 12.72
N SER A 44 9.76 1.70 11.89
CA SER A 44 9.89 3.10 12.29
C SER A 44 8.52 3.73 12.53
N ASP A 45 8.36 4.38 13.68
CA ASP A 45 7.26 5.29 13.99
C ASP A 45 7.76 6.74 14.18
N GLU A 46 8.97 7.02 13.71
CA GLU A 46 9.57 8.34 13.79
C GLU A 46 8.74 9.34 12.98
N ALA A 47 8.44 10.49 13.59
CA ALA A 47 7.53 11.48 13.00
C ALA A 47 7.96 11.93 11.60
N ASP A 48 9.27 12.05 11.36
CA ASP A 48 9.82 12.47 10.06
C ASP A 48 9.63 11.39 8.98
N VAL A 49 9.73 10.11 9.34
CA VAL A 49 9.46 8.98 8.43
C VAL A 49 7.99 8.94 8.08
N VAL A 50 7.11 9.05 9.09
CA VAL A 50 5.66 9.10 8.89
C VAL A 50 5.28 10.28 7.99
N ALA A 51 5.81 11.48 8.26
CA ALA A 51 5.56 12.66 7.44
C ALA A 51 6.00 12.45 6.00
N THR A 52 7.21 11.93 5.78
CA THR A 52 7.75 11.63 4.44
C THR A 52 6.85 10.66 3.67
N CYS A 53 6.32 9.62 4.31
CA CYS A 53 5.40 8.68 3.66
C CYS A 53 4.14 9.37 3.12
N TYR A 54 3.52 10.24 3.93
CA TYR A 54 2.30 10.95 3.53
C TYR A 54 2.58 12.08 2.53
N GLU A 55 3.73 12.75 2.60
CA GLU A 55 4.18 13.71 1.58
C GLU A 55 4.37 13.04 0.21
N LEU A 56 4.77 11.76 0.20
CA LEU A 56 4.87 10.91 -0.98
C LEU A 56 3.56 10.13 -1.25
N HIS A 57 2.42 10.68 -0.83
CA HIS A 57 1.07 10.18 -1.13
C HIS A 57 0.78 8.73 -0.70
N ALA A 58 1.47 8.20 0.32
CA ALA A 58 1.02 6.96 0.94
C ALA A 58 -0.39 7.12 1.53
N ASN A 59 -1.24 6.12 1.37
CA ASN A 59 -2.60 6.12 1.89
C ASN A 59 -2.66 5.79 3.38
N ALA A 60 -1.67 5.02 3.85
CA ALA A 60 -1.56 4.63 5.26
C ALA A 60 -0.11 4.34 5.62
N HIS A 61 0.20 4.52 6.90
CA HIS A 61 1.43 4.10 7.54
C HIS A 61 1.09 3.17 8.70
N VAL A 62 1.58 1.93 8.65
CA VAL A 62 1.31 0.87 9.61
C VAL A 62 2.64 0.49 10.26
N GLN A 63 2.68 0.53 11.58
CA GLN A 63 3.83 0.01 12.31
C GLN A 63 3.91 -1.51 12.12
N LYS A 64 5.06 -1.99 11.67
CA LYS A 64 5.32 -3.41 11.45
C LYS A 64 5.39 -4.14 12.78
N PRO A 65 4.50 -5.12 13.01
CA PRO A 65 4.49 -5.87 14.26
C PRO A 65 5.82 -6.60 14.51
N GLY A 66 6.20 -6.66 15.78
CA GLY A 66 7.47 -7.25 16.21
C GLY A 66 7.44 -8.77 16.22
N ASP A 67 6.26 -9.37 16.40
CA ASP A 67 6.08 -10.81 16.40
C ASP A 67 5.11 -11.32 15.30
N PRO A 68 5.24 -12.60 14.89
CA PRO A 68 4.43 -13.15 13.81
C PRO A 68 2.92 -13.27 14.10
N ASP A 69 2.52 -13.40 15.37
CA ASP A 69 1.11 -13.54 15.74
C ASP A 69 0.42 -12.17 15.65
N GLU A 70 1.06 -11.11 16.17
CA GLU A 70 0.62 -9.73 15.98
C GLU A 70 0.59 -9.34 14.49
N PHE A 71 1.57 -9.80 13.71
CA PHE A 71 1.58 -9.60 12.25
C PHE A 71 0.33 -10.20 11.59
N ALA A 72 -0.02 -11.43 11.94
CA ALA A 72 -1.21 -12.09 11.39
C ALA A 72 -2.49 -11.33 11.76
N ASP A 73 -2.59 -10.79 12.97
CA ASP A 73 -3.75 -10.03 13.42
C ASP A 73 -3.88 -8.66 12.73
N VAL A 74 -2.77 -7.96 12.50
CA VAL A 74 -2.74 -6.72 11.72
C VAL A 74 -3.15 -6.97 10.27
N VAL A 75 -2.59 -7.99 9.62
CA VAL A 75 -2.94 -8.34 8.24
C VAL A 75 -4.42 -8.68 8.11
N ARG A 76 -4.97 -9.49 9.02
CA ARG A 76 -6.41 -9.80 9.05
C ARG A 76 -7.27 -8.55 9.23
N SER A 77 -6.83 -7.62 10.06
CA SER A 77 -7.56 -6.36 10.31
C SER A 77 -7.56 -5.48 9.06
N LEU A 78 -6.41 -5.40 8.37
CA LEU A 78 -6.28 -4.68 7.10
C LEU A 78 -7.14 -5.32 6.01
N GLU A 79 -7.06 -6.64 5.79
CA GLU A 79 -7.91 -7.34 4.81
C GLU A 79 -9.40 -7.08 5.05
N ASN A 80 -9.87 -7.23 6.30
CA ASN A 80 -11.26 -6.99 6.63
C ASN A 80 -11.67 -5.54 6.35
N PHE A 81 -10.82 -4.57 6.69
CA PHE A 81 -11.11 -3.17 6.45
C PHE A 81 -11.18 -2.85 4.95
N TRP A 82 -10.18 -3.28 4.18
CA TRP A 82 -10.08 -3.03 2.74
C TRP A 82 -11.20 -3.69 1.95
N LEU A 83 -11.46 -4.99 2.18
CA LEU A 83 -12.47 -5.74 1.43
C LEU A 83 -13.90 -5.30 1.73
N GLN A 84 -14.17 -4.76 2.92
CA GLN A 84 -15.53 -4.42 3.33
C GLN A 84 -15.87 -2.95 3.14
N PHE A 85 -14.90 -2.04 3.24
CA PHE A 85 -15.19 -0.61 3.35
C PHE A 85 -14.50 0.25 2.31
N ILE A 86 -13.53 -0.28 1.56
CA ILE A 86 -12.79 0.50 0.59
C ILE A 86 -13.22 0.17 -0.83
N TRP A 87 -13.51 1.22 -1.59
CA TRP A 87 -13.63 1.15 -3.04
C TRP A 87 -12.28 1.49 -3.65
N LEU A 88 -11.73 0.51 -4.36
CA LEU A 88 -10.54 0.70 -5.15
C LEU A 88 -10.91 1.35 -6.49
N PRO A 89 -10.07 2.23 -7.04
CA PRO A 89 -10.23 2.61 -8.44
C PRO A 89 -10.24 1.35 -9.30
N ASP A 90 -11.19 1.24 -10.23
CA ASP A 90 -11.31 0.04 -11.06
C ASP A 90 -9.96 -0.24 -11.73
N ALA A 91 -9.37 -1.38 -11.40
CA ALA A 91 -8.22 -1.96 -12.09
C ALA A 91 -8.68 -2.50 -13.46
N GLY A 92 -9.33 -1.67 -14.27
CA GLY A 92 -9.77 -2.01 -15.62
C GLY A 92 -10.52 -3.35 -15.75
N GLU A 93 -11.36 -3.74 -14.79
CA GLU A 93 -12.26 -4.87 -14.98
C GLU A 93 -13.57 -4.36 -15.60
N ASP A 94 -13.82 -4.77 -16.85
CA ASP A 94 -15.08 -4.51 -17.55
C ASP A 94 -16.29 -4.75 -16.62
N GLU A 95 -17.24 -3.81 -16.61
CA GLU A 95 -18.47 -3.76 -15.78
C GLU A 95 -19.42 -4.97 -15.91
N THR A 96 -19.01 -6.09 -16.51
CA THR A 96 -19.87 -7.21 -16.88
C THR A 96 -20.03 -8.26 -15.76
N ASP A 97 -19.20 -8.27 -14.72
CA ASP A 97 -19.19 -9.35 -13.71
C ASP A 97 -19.80 -9.00 -12.34
N ARG A 98 -20.34 -7.78 -12.16
CA ARG A 98 -21.02 -7.39 -10.91
C ARG A 98 -22.55 -7.63 -10.92
N ARG A 99 -23.04 -8.64 -11.65
CA ARG A 99 -24.49 -8.91 -11.80
C ARG A 99 -24.98 -10.20 -11.14
#